data_AF-A0A4W3GUD7-F1
#
_entry.id   AF-A0A4W3GUD7-F1
#
_cell.length_a   1.000
_cell.length_b   1.000
_cell.length_c   1.000
_cell.angle_alpha   90.00
_cell.angle_beta   90.00
_cell.angle_gamma   90.00
#
_symmetry.space_group_name_H-M   'P 1'
#
loop_
_entity.id
_entity.type
_entity.pdbx_description
1 polymer ?
#
loop_
_entity_poly.entity_id
_entity_poly.type
_entity_poly.pdbx_seq_one_letter_code
_entity_poly.pdbx_strand_id
1 'polypeptide(L)'
;MAALARTGPLLQVSKKLPVLGLTRQNCKQSTMSERPYILSSKLSDTEGIQREHAEIIKKHFNIIWFDEFLKNKEELANKIQVKLLQSLPRLKAVVSSGVGVDHLHLPLISSFGVKVTNTPHLVDNATADMGMALMLASARNIATSPDTQYMPWNWVGVEVTGATLGIIGMGRIGYKVAQRAKGFDMKILYHNRNRRTEEEERVVDASYCAKIDDLLWQSDFVMVVVNLTPQTLKLIGERELSLMKPTGTLVNISRGAVVDQDALVKALQNGTIRAAALDVTDPEPLPRIGEGNWRGGATDVEY
;
A
#
# COMPACT_ATOMS: atom_id res chain seq x y z
N MET A 1 -17.35 1.03 9.23
CA MET A 1 -15.98 1.12 8.66
C MET A 1 -16.06 1.82 7.32
N ALA A 2 -15.06 2.63 6.96
CA ALA A 2 -14.91 3.18 5.61
C ALA A 2 -13.48 2.85 5.11
N ALA A 3 -13.36 1.82 4.28
CA ALA A 3 -12.09 1.41 3.65
C ALA A 3 -12.03 1.97 2.23
N LEU A 4 -11.03 2.79 1.93
CA LEU A 4 -10.88 3.50 0.66
C LEU A 4 -9.91 2.76 -0.28
N ALA A 5 -10.21 1.48 -0.51
CA ALA A 5 -9.38 0.54 -1.27
C ALA A 5 -8.92 1.09 -2.63
N ARG A 6 -7.63 0.92 -2.94
CA ARG A 6 -7.03 1.38 -4.21
C ARG A 6 -6.26 0.25 -4.88
N THR A 7 -6.95 -0.50 -5.72
CA THR A 7 -6.36 -1.56 -6.55
C THR A 7 -5.39 -0.97 -7.58
N GLY A 8 -4.12 -1.40 -7.54
CA GLY A 8 -3.06 -0.92 -8.43
C GLY A 8 -2.62 -1.96 -9.46
N PRO A 9 -2.80 -1.74 -10.78
CA PRO A 9 -2.31 -2.64 -11.82
C PRO A 9 -1.04 -2.14 -12.53
N LEU A 10 -0.55 -2.96 -13.45
CA LEU A 10 0.78 -2.86 -14.07
C LEU A 10 0.83 -1.91 -15.28
N LEU A 11 1.95 -1.17 -15.41
CA LEU A 11 2.46 -0.66 -16.68
C LEU A 11 3.74 -1.42 -17.07
N GLN A 12 4.05 -1.45 -18.37
CA GLN A 12 5.28 -2.04 -18.90
C GLN A 12 5.86 -1.19 -20.04
N VAL A 13 7.18 -1.05 -20.11
CA VAL A 13 7.88 -0.19 -21.08
C VAL A 13 9.02 -0.92 -21.79
N SER A 14 9.19 -0.66 -23.10
CA SER A 14 10.21 -1.24 -23.98
C SER A 14 10.97 -0.15 -24.77
N LYS A 15 12.20 -0.45 -25.25
CA LYS A 15 13.02 0.39 -26.16
C LYS A 15 14.03 -0.44 -26.98
N LYS A 16 14.52 0.15 -28.07
CA LYS A 16 15.28 -0.46 -29.20
C LYS A 16 16.80 -0.08 -29.14
N LEU A 17 17.75 -0.73 -29.85
CA LEU A 17 17.62 -1.84 -30.83
C LEU A 17 18.63 -3.01 -30.64
N PRO A 18 19.95 -2.96 -30.97
CA PRO A 18 20.64 -4.18 -31.45
C PRO A 18 21.93 -4.59 -30.72
N VAL A 19 22.11 -5.90 -30.53
CA VAL A 19 23.42 -6.59 -30.59
C VAL A 19 23.23 -7.86 -31.42
N LEU A 20 23.85 -7.94 -32.59
CA LEU A 20 23.83 -9.11 -33.47
C LEU A 20 25.18 -9.82 -33.40
N GLY A 21 25.21 -11.01 -32.82
CA GLY A 21 26.35 -11.93 -32.85
C GLY A 21 26.43 -12.73 -34.16
N LEU A 22 26.29 -12.06 -35.31
CA LEU A 22 26.40 -12.67 -36.64
C LEU A 22 27.28 -11.80 -37.55
N THR A 23 27.96 -12.44 -38.49
CA THR A 23 29.07 -11.87 -39.27
C THR A 23 28.64 -10.78 -40.25
N ARG A 24 29.58 -9.87 -40.56
CA ARG A 24 29.36 -8.72 -41.45
C ARG A 24 28.88 -9.13 -42.85
N GLN A 25 27.69 -8.67 -43.25
CA GLN A 25 27.48 -8.04 -44.56
C GLN A 25 26.12 -7.28 -44.64
N ASN A 26 26.08 -6.30 -45.55
CA ASN A 26 24.88 -5.65 -46.10
C ASN A 26 23.87 -5.02 -45.11
N CYS A 27 24.22 -3.86 -44.58
CA CYS A 27 23.24 -2.89 -44.06
C CYS A 27 22.44 -2.28 -45.23
N LYS A 28 21.11 -2.18 -45.09
CA LYS A 28 20.22 -1.33 -45.91
C LYS A 28 19.33 -0.48 -45.00
N GLN A 29 19.03 0.74 -45.44
CA GLN A 29 18.32 1.74 -44.64
C GLN A 29 16.79 1.66 -44.81
N SER A 30 16.07 1.53 -43.70
CA SER A 30 14.63 1.76 -43.53
C SER A 30 14.33 1.66 -42.02
N THR A 31 13.44 2.42 -41.38
CA THR A 31 12.56 3.54 -41.78
C THR A 31 12.34 4.41 -40.51
N MET A 32 11.35 5.32 -40.46
CA MET A 32 11.08 6.14 -39.26
C MET A 32 10.99 5.32 -37.96
N SER A 33 11.44 5.91 -36.84
CA SER A 33 11.47 5.28 -35.52
C SER A 33 10.07 5.02 -34.94
N GLU A 34 9.46 3.92 -35.37
CA GLU A 34 8.24 3.32 -34.83
C GLU A 34 8.21 3.34 -33.29
N ARG A 35 7.11 3.84 -32.71
CA ARG A 35 6.96 4.09 -31.27
C ARG A 35 7.12 2.80 -30.44
N PRO A 36 7.74 2.86 -29.25
CA PRO A 36 7.77 1.75 -28.32
C PRO A 36 6.37 1.34 -27.87
N TYR A 37 6.20 0.07 -27.47
CA TYR A 37 4.93 -0.47 -26.99
C TYR A 37 4.81 -0.43 -25.46
N ILE A 38 3.59 -0.24 -24.97
CA ILE A 38 3.17 -0.43 -23.57
C ILE A 38 2.04 -1.46 -23.53
N LEU A 39 2.16 -2.43 -22.62
CA LEU A 39 1.06 -3.31 -22.23
C LEU A 39 0.43 -2.75 -20.94
N SER A 40 -0.90 -2.62 -20.92
CA SER A 40 -1.66 -2.16 -19.74
C SER A 40 -2.99 -2.91 -19.63
N SER A 41 -3.59 -2.98 -18.44
CA SER A 41 -4.85 -3.69 -18.21
C SER A 41 -5.99 -3.08 -19.03
N LYS A 42 -6.33 -1.81 -18.75
CA LYS A 42 -7.41 -1.07 -19.40
C LYS A 42 -7.21 0.45 -19.32
N LEU A 43 -8.09 1.19 -20.00
CA LEU A 43 -8.25 2.63 -19.86
C LEU A 43 -9.34 2.90 -18.80
N SER A 44 -8.99 3.01 -17.53
CA SER A 44 -9.94 3.46 -16.51
C SER A 44 -9.29 4.31 -15.42
N ASP A 45 -10.15 5.03 -14.72
CA ASP A 45 -9.78 6.01 -13.69
C ASP A 45 -9.44 5.34 -12.35
N THR A 46 -9.72 4.04 -12.25
CA THR A 46 -9.36 3.15 -11.13
C THR A 46 -8.17 2.24 -11.42
N GLU A 47 -7.88 1.94 -12.69
CA GLU A 47 -7.00 0.84 -13.07
C GLU A 47 -6.39 1.05 -14.47
N GLY A 48 -5.06 0.91 -14.55
CA GLY A 48 -4.32 0.82 -15.80
C GLY A 48 -3.80 2.18 -16.22
N ILE A 49 -4.18 2.65 -17.40
CA ILE A 49 -3.92 4.02 -17.84
C ILE A 49 -5.12 4.88 -17.49
N GLN A 50 -4.93 5.89 -16.66
CA GLN A 50 -5.94 6.92 -16.40
C GLN A 50 -6.23 7.74 -17.66
N ARG A 51 -7.48 8.18 -17.85
CA ARG A 51 -7.92 8.91 -19.06
C ARG A 51 -7.11 10.16 -19.33
N GLU A 52 -6.82 10.94 -18.30
CA GLU A 52 -6.02 12.18 -18.35
C GLU A 52 -4.61 11.98 -18.93
N HIS A 53 -3.98 10.83 -18.63
CA HIS A 53 -2.63 10.50 -19.08
C HIS A 53 -2.60 9.84 -20.48
N ALA A 54 -3.76 9.42 -21.01
CA ALA A 54 -3.83 8.60 -22.21
C ALA A 54 -3.28 9.29 -23.47
N GLU A 55 -3.59 10.57 -23.71
CA GLU A 55 -3.10 11.28 -24.91
C GLU A 55 -1.58 11.55 -24.87
N ILE A 56 -1.04 11.81 -23.68
CA ILE A 56 0.41 11.93 -23.49
C ILE A 56 1.09 10.59 -23.75
N ILE A 57 0.51 9.48 -23.28
CA ILE A 57 1.05 8.14 -23.53
C ILE A 57 0.96 7.79 -25.02
N LYS A 58 -0.20 7.96 -25.68
CA LYS A 58 -0.39 7.72 -27.13
C LYS A 58 0.60 8.50 -27.99
N LYS A 59 0.97 9.73 -27.61
CA LYS A 59 1.96 10.57 -28.31
C LYS A 59 3.35 9.91 -28.38
N HIS A 60 3.72 9.13 -27.36
CA HIS A 60 5.05 8.55 -27.20
C HIS A 60 5.11 7.02 -27.34
N PHE A 61 3.98 6.32 -27.19
CA PHE A 61 3.87 4.87 -27.15
C PHE A 61 2.69 4.35 -27.96
N ASN A 62 2.84 3.13 -28.48
CA ASN A 62 1.73 2.30 -28.95
C ASN A 62 1.17 1.54 -27.73
N ILE A 63 -0.13 1.66 -27.45
CA ILE A 63 -0.76 0.94 -26.32
C ILE A 63 -1.34 -0.38 -26.86
N ILE A 64 -1.12 -1.47 -26.13
CA ILE A 64 -1.82 -2.75 -26.28
C ILE A 64 -2.58 -3.00 -24.98
N TRP A 65 -3.87 -3.34 -25.08
CA TRP A 65 -4.67 -3.69 -23.91
C TRP A 65 -4.51 -5.17 -23.55
N PHE A 66 -4.59 -5.50 -22.26
CA PHE A 66 -4.32 -6.88 -21.81
C PHE A 66 -5.33 -7.89 -22.39
N ASP A 67 -6.61 -7.52 -22.49
CA ASP A 67 -7.65 -8.34 -23.11
C ASP A 67 -7.42 -8.56 -24.62
N GLU A 68 -6.86 -7.57 -25.30
CA GLU A 68 -6.49 -7.64 -26.72
C GLU A 68 -5.28 -8.56 -26.92
N PHE A 69 -4.28 -8.43 -26.05
CA PHE A 69 -3.11 -9.32 -26.01
C PHE A 69 -3.48 -10.78 -25.71
N LEU A 70 -4.43 -11.02 -24.81
CA LEU A 70 -4.91 -12.37 -24.49
C LEU A 70 -5.67 -13.01 -25.67
N LYS A 71 -6.44 -12.21 -26.44
CA LYS A 71 -7.19 -12.67 -27.61
C LYS A 71 -6.28 -12.91 -28.82
N ASN A 72 -5.51 -11.91 -29.22
CA ASN A 72 -4.67 -11.94 -30.43
C ASN A 72 -3.27 -12.50 -30.14
N LYS A 73 -3.21 -13.50 -29.24
CA LYS A 73 -1.97 -13.90 -28.59
C LYS A 73 -0.91 -14.38 -29.56
N GLU A 74 -1.22 -15.18 -30.57
CA GLU A 74 -0.17 -15.71 -31.47
C GLU A 74 0.48 -14.63 -32.35
N GLU A 75 -0.29 -13.62 -32.78
CA GLU A 75 0.21 -12.51 -33.59
C GLU A 75 0.88 -11.42 -32.75
N LEU A 76 0.19 -10.92 -31.70
CA LEU A 76 0.75 -9.91 -30.81
C LEU A 76 1.93 -10.46 -30.01
N ALA A 77 1.95 -11.76 -29.69
CA ALA A 77 3.06 -12.36 -28.98
C ALA A 77 4.30 -12.60 -29.85
N ASN A 78 4.25 -12.56 -31.19
CA ASN A 78 5.50 -12.42 -31.97
C ASN A 78 6.20 -11.07 -31.72
N LYS A 79 5.50 -10.12 -31.07
CA LYS A 79 6.06 -8.92 -30.47
C LYS A 79 6.36 -9.13 -28.94
N ILE A 80 5.69 -10.10 -28.28
CA ILE A 80 5.37 -10.25 -26.81
C ILE A 80 5.07 -11.78 -26.37
N GLN A 81 5.95 -12.79 -26.60
CA GLN A 81 5.81 -14.29 -26.33
C GLN A 81 6.73 -14.81 -25.18
N VAL A 82 6.46 -15.76 -24.23
CA VAL A 82 5.30 -16.55 -23.68
C VAL A 82 5.49 -16.82 -22.15
N LYS A 83 4.46 -16.77 -21.26
CA LYS A 83 4.51 -16.71 -19.73
C LYS A 83 5.03 -15.38 -19.11
N LEU A 84 4.22 -14.30 -19.14
CA LEU A 84 4.46 -12.85 -18.88
C LEU A 84 5.86 -12.24 -18.66
N LEU A 85 6.83 -12.84 -17.97
CA LEU A 85 8.24 -12.40 -18.03
C LEU A 85 9.00 -13.15 -19.12
N GLN A 86 8.90 -14.48 -19.13
CA GLN A 86 9.15 -15.31 -20.31
C GLN A 86 8.24 -14.85 -21.47
N SER A 87 7.06 -14.28 -21.16
CA SER A 87 6.24 -13.28 -21.87
C SER A 87 6.93 -12.42 -22.90
N LEU A 88 8.10 -11.91 -22.58
CA LEU A 88 8.50 -10.62 -23.13
C LEU A 88 10.01 -10.55 -23.32
N PRO A 89 10.57 -11.23 -24.34
CA PRO A 89 11.97 -11.06 -24.74
C PRO A 89 12.33 -9.59 -25.07
N ARG A 90 11.32 -8.74 -25.29
CA ARG A 90 11.43 -7.30 -25.53
C ARG A 90 10.99 -6.41 -24.36
N LEU A 91 10.57 -6.94 -23.20
CA LEU A 91 10.35 -6.11 -22.00
C LEU A 91 11.67 -5.52 -21.53
N LYS A 92 11.64 -4.29 -21.03
CA LYS A 92 12.80 -3.61 -20.44
C LYS A 92 12.50 -3.02 -19.07
N ALA A 93 11.26 -2.61 -18.79
CA ALA A 93 10.84 -2.19 -17.45
C ALA A 93 9.39 -2.58 -17.12
N VAL A 94 9.15 -3.07 -15.89
CA VAL A 94 7.83 -3.05 -15.24
C VAL A 94 7.72 -1.76 -14.44
N VAL A 95 6.60 -1.06 -14.55
CA VAL A 95 6.30 0.19 -13.85
C VAL A 95 5.11 -0.06 -12.91
N SER A 96 5.33 0.09 -11.61
CA SER A 96 4.29 -0.01 -10.58
C SER A 96 3.63 1.35 -10.37
N SER A 97 2.30 1.40 -10.37
CA SER A 97 1.52 2.60 -10.03
C SER A 97 1.39 2.73 -8.51
N GLY A 98 2.49 3.09 -7.84
CA GLY A 98 2.58 3.21 -6.38
C GLY A 98 4.02 3.03 -5.88
N VAL A 99 4.20 3.14 -4.55
CA VAL A 99 5.52 2.95 -3.90
C VAL A 99 5.84 1.47 -3.68
N GLY A 100 4.84 0.67 -3.29
CA GLY A 100 5.02 -0.74 -2.99
C GLY A 100 5.26 -1.59 -4.24
N VAL A 101 6.09 -2.60 -4.07
CA VAL A 101 6.48 -3.62 -5.08
C VAL A 101 6.37 -5.03 -4.51
N ASP A 102 5.65 -5.16 -3.40
CA ASP A 102 5.33 -6.37 -2.64
C ASP A 102 4.59 -7.43 -3.47
N HIS A 103 3.77 -7.00 -4.43
CA HIS A 103 3.10 -7.84 -5.42
C HIS A 103 3.98 -8.28 -6.60
N LEU A 104 5.28 -7.92 -6.62
CA LEU A 104 6.21 -8.23 -7.71
C LEU A 104 7.30 -9.21 -7.24
N HIS A 105 7.46 -10.32 -7.96
CA HIS A 105 8.53 -11.28 -7.71
C HIS A 105 9.89 -10.75 -8.22
N LEU A 106 10.46 -9.74 -7.55
CA LEU A 106 11.64 -8.99 -7.99
C LEU A 106 12.84 -9.87 -8.46
N PRO A 107 13.23 -10.97 -7.78
CA PRO A 107 14.32 -11.83 -8.25
C PRO A 107 14.06 -12.46 -9.62
N LEU A 108 12.81 -12.88 -9.89
CA LEU A 108 12.39 -13.48 -11.16
C LEU A 108 12.36 -12.42 -12.26
N ILE A 109 11.86 -11.21 -11.98
CA ILE A 109 11.88 -10.10 -12.94
C ILE A 109 13.33 -9.75 -13.30
N SER A 110 14.20 -9.65 -12.29
CA SER A 110 15.62 -9.35 -12.46
C SER A 110 16.37 -10.43 -13.27
N SER A 111 16.01 -11.72 -13.14
CA SER A 111 16.66 -12.79 -13.92
C SER A 111 16.40 -12.70 -15.44
N PHE A 112 15.39 -11.96 -15.89
CA PHE A 112 15.17 -11.66 -17.32
C PHE A 112 15.85 -10.35 -17.78
N GLY A 113 16.67 -9.73 -16.93
CA GLY A 113 17.30 -8.43 -17.22
C GLY A 113 16.30 -7.26 -17.26
N VAL A 114 15.10 -7.45 -16.72
CA VAL A 114 14.01 -6.47 -16.70
C VAL A 114 14.17 -5.58 -15.47
N LYS A 115 14.07 -4.26 -15.67
CA LYS A 115 14.07 -3.28 -14.56
C LYS A 115 12.68 -3.20 -13.92
N VAL A 116 12.63 -2.82 -12.64
CA VAL A 116 11.39 -2.44 -11.96
C VAL A 116 11.52 -1.00 -11.52
N THR A 117 10.47 -0.21 -11.73
CA THR A 117 10.37 1.18 -11.26
C THR A 117 9.03 1.39 -10.57
N ASN A 118 9.04 2.14 -9.48
CA ASN A 118 7.89 2.55 -8.68
C ASN A 118 7.79 4.09 -8.64
N THR A 119 6.83 4.64 -7.90
CA THR A 119 6.66 6.10 -7.72
C THR A 119 7.06 6.56 -6.30
N PRO A 120 8.35 6.47 -5.91
CA PRO A 120 8.81 6.89 -4.59
C PRO A 120 8.56 8.40 -4.40
N HIS A 121 8.36 8.81 -3.15
CA HIS A 121 8.12 10.20 -2.73
C HIS A 121 6.77 10.81 -3.12
N LEU A 122 6.18 10.41 -4.25
CA LEU A 122 4.95 11.01 -4.79
C LEU A 122 3.75 10.99 -3.82
N VAL A 123 3.65 9.94 -2.99
CA VAL A 123 2.57 9.78 -2.00
C VAL A 123 3.02 9.97 -0.55
N ASP A 124 4.30 10.31 -0.29
CA ASP A 124 4.88 10.31 1.07
C ASP A 124 4.13 11.25 2.04
N ASN A 125 3.55 12.35 1.53
CA ASN A 125 2.65 13.22 2.30
C ASN A 125 1.23 12.65 2.36
N ALA A 126 0.61 12.34 1.21
CA ALA A 126 -0.79 11.92 1.15
C ALA A 126 -1.12 10.70 2.02
N THR A 127 -0.20 9.72 2.11
CA THR A 127 -0.37 8.55 3.00
C THR A 127 -0.21 8.93 4.49
N ALA A 128 0.63 9.93 4.82
CA ALA A 128 0.73 10.45 6.18
C ALA A 128 -0.49 11.31 6.56
N ASP A 129 -1.04 12.07 5.61
CA ASP A 129 -2.30 12.81 5.76
C ASP A 129 -3.47 11.85 6.01
N MET A 130 -3.55 10.74 5.26
CA MET A 130 -4.54 9.68 5.48
C MET A 130 -4.40 9.02 6.87
N GLY A 131 -3.17 8.72 7.31
CA GLY A 131 -2.93 8.17 8.65
C GLY A 131 -3.43 9.08 9.77
N MET A 132 -3.15 10.38 9.68
CA MET A 132 -3.65 11.36 10.64
C MET A 132 -5.17 11.51 10.56
N ALA A 133 -5.76 11.51 9.35
CA ALA A 133 -7.20 11.59 9.16
C ALA A 133 -7.94 10.38 9.76
N LEU A 134 -7.44 9.16 9.54
CA LEU A 134 -7.97 7.92 10.14
C LEU A 134 -7.84 7.93 11.68
N MET A 135 -6.70 8.39 12.20
CA MET A 135 -6.48 8.52 13.64
C MET A 135 -7.46 9.53 14.26
N LEU A 136 -7.64 10.71 13.66
CA LEU A 136 -8.58 11.73 14.12
C LEU A 136 -10.05 11.28 13.99
N ALA A 137 -10.40 10.59 12.90
CA ALA A 137 -11.74 10.08 12.67
C ALA A 137 -12.14 9.01 13.68
N SER A 138 -11.22 8.10 14.02
CA SER A 138 -11.44 7.08 15.06
C SER A 138 -11.43 7.66 16.48
N ALA A 139 -10.53 8.60 16.78
CA ALA A 139 -10.50 9.30 18.06
C ALA A 139 -11.79 10.10 18.31
N ARG A 140 -12.28 10.84 17.31
CA ARG A 140 -13.41 11.77 17.43
C ARG A 140 -14.76 11.22 16.95
N ASN A 141 -14.85 9.93 16.63
CA ASN A 141 -16.06 9.25 16.14
C ASN A 141 -16.68 9.89 14.89
N ILE A 142 -15.86 10.40 13.96
CA ILE A 142 -16.33 11.19 12.79
C ILE A 142 -17.10 10.32 11.78
N ALA A 143 -16.76 9.04 11.68
CA ALA A 143 -17.35 8.09 10.73
C ALA A 143 -18.24 7.05 11.45
N THR A 144 -19.44 7.48 11.84
CA THR A 144 -20.52 6.62 12.37
C THR A 144 -21.20 5.78 11.27
N SER A 145 -22.05 4.81 11.64
CA SER A 145 -22.92 4.12 10.67
C SER A 145 -24.05 5.06 10.23
N PRO A 146 -24.56 4.99 8.98
CA PRO A 146 -25.77 5.70 8.56
C PRO A 146 -26.98 5.44 9.49
N ASP A 147 -27.02 4.26 10.11
CA ASP A 147 -28.07 3.78 11.02
C ASP A 147 -27.94 4.34 12.44
N THR A 148 -26.96 5.21 12.71
CA THR A 148 -26.68 5.78 14.04
C THR A 148 -27.69 6.89 14.36
N GLN A 149 -28.92 6.51 14.69
CA GLN A 149 -30.03 7.45 14.94
C GLN A 149 -29.86 8.30 16.21
N TYR A 150 -29.09 7.81 17.19
CA TYR A 150 -28.84 8.49 18.45
C TYR A 150 -27.38 8.37 18.87
N MET A 151 -26.80 9.46 19.37
CA MET A 151 -25.48 9.45 20.01
C MET A 151 -25.65 9.81 21.50
N PRO A 152 -25.49 8.86 22.44
CA PRO A 152 -25.57 9.16 23.87
C PRO A 152 -24.47 10.15 24.33
N TRP A 153 -24.79 10.92 25.36
CA TRP A 153 -23.93 11.98 25.91
C TRP A 153 -22.53 11.53 26.37
N ASN A 154 -22.34 10.23 26.63
CA ASN A 154 -21.06 9.64 26.99
C ASN A 154 -20.18 9.24 25.78
N TRP A 155 -20.63 9.44 24.54
CA TRP A 155 -19.86 9.17 23.31
C TRP A 155 -18.76 10.22 23.02
N VAL A 156 -18.16 10.74 24.09
CA VAL A 156 -17.03 11.66 24.02
C VAL A 156 -15.85 10.94 23.35
N GLY A 157 -15.22 11.63 22.39
CA GLY A 157 -14.04 11.11 21.69
C GLY A 157 -12.82 10.99 22.61
N VAL A 158 -11.80 10.28 22.13
CA VAL A 158 -10.45 10.38 22.69
C VAL A 158 -9.86 11.73 22.26
N GLU A 159 -9.21 12.42 23.18
CA GLU A 159 -8.37 13.57 22.86
C GLU A 159 -7.01 13.07 22.34
N VAL A 160 -6.58 13.57 21.18
CA VAL A 160 -5.24 13.27 20.64
C VAL A 160 -4.16 14.17 21.25
N THR A 161 -4.53 15.34 21.76
CA THR A 161 -3.63 16.32 22.36
C THR A 161 -2.88 15.72 23.56
N GLY A 162 -1.55 15.74 23.56
CA GLY A 162 -0.74 15.16 24.64
C GLY A 162 -0.73 13.62 24.73
N ALA A 163 -1.49 12.93 23.88
CA ALA A 163 -1.55 11.47 23.82
C ALA A 163 -0.30 10.87 23.16
N THR A 164 -0.09 9.57 23.34
CA THR A 164 1.12 8.87 22.89
C THR A 164 0.88 8.19 21.55
N LEU A 165 1.64 8.59 20.51
CA LEU A 165 1.62 7.97 19.19
C LEU A 165 2.85 7.08 18.99
N GLY A 166 2.64 5.77 18.86
CA GLY A 166 3.67 4.80 18.49
C GLY A 166 3.71 4.55 16.99
N ILE A 167 4.79 4.97 16.32
CA ILE A 167 5.00 4.78 14.89
C ILE A 167 5.88 3.55 14.63
N ILE A 168 5.28 2.48 14.13
CA ILE A 168 5.98 1.26 13.73
C ILE A 168 6.38 1.44 12.26
N GLY A 169 7.66 1.73 12.00
CA GLY A 169 8.14 2.09 10.67
C GLY A 169 8.26 3.60 10.44
N MET A 170 9.05 4.32 11.25
CA MET A 170 9.40 5.72 10.99
C MET A 170 10.41 5.85 9.83
N GLY A 171 10.01 5.40 8.64
CA GLY A 171 10.64 5.66 7.35
C GLY A 171 10.25 7.04 6.80
N ARG A 172 10.04 7.18 5.49
CA ARG A 172 9.65 8.47 4.90
C ARG A 172 8.25 8.92 5.35
N ILE A 173 7.25 8.06 5.14
CA ILE A 173 5.84 8.32 5.51
C ILE A 173 5.72 8.46 7.04
N GLY A 174 6.30 7.54 7.82
CA GLY A 174 6.25 7.62 9.29
C GLY A 174 6.91 8.88 9.86
N TYR A 175 7.97 9.40 9.23
CA TYR A 175 8.53 10.71 9.61
C TYR A 175 7.60 11.88 9.23
N LYS A 176 6.87 11.77 8.11
CA LYS A 176 5.80 12.72 7.74
C LYS A 176 4.58 12.64 8.66
N VAL A 177 4.30 11.50 9.28
CA VAL A 177 3.33 11.35 10.37
C VAL A 177 3.87 12.04 11.64
N ALA A 178 5.12 11.76 12.06
CA ALA A 178 5.73 12.41 13.23
C ALA A 178 5.74 13.95 13.12
N GLN A 179 6.09 14.50 11.95
CA GLN A 179 6.01 15.95 11.69
C GLN A 179 4.61 16.54 11.85
N ARG A 180 3.54 15.75 11.68
CA ARG A 180 2.14 16.18 11.87
C ARG A 180 1.69 15.99 13.32
N ALA A 181 2.02 14.85 13.93
CA ALA A 181 1.67 14.53 15.32
C ALA A 181 2.27 15.52 16.33
N LYS A 182 3.46 16.07 16.05
CA LYS A 182 4.06 17.17 16.83
C LYS A 182 3.19 18.44 16.85
N GLY A 183 2.41 18.69 15.79
CA GLY A 183 1.45 19.80 15.71
C GLY A 183 0.14 19.56 16.49
N PHE A 184 0.00 18.40 17.15
CA PHE A 184 -1.05 18.06 18.10
C PHE A 184 -0.47 17.79 19.50
N ASP A 185 0.75 18.28 19.79
CA ASP A 185 1.46 18.10 21.06
C ASP A 185 1.57 16.61 21.51
N MET A 186 1.56 15.67 20.56
CA MET A 186 1.62 14.24 20.85
C MET A 186 3.01 13.79 21.28
N LYS A 187 3.08 12.86 22.23
CA LYS A 187 4.32 12.16 22.58
C LYS A 187 4.61 11.11 21.51
N ILE A 188 5.66 11.29 20.73
CA ILE A 188 5.96 10.39 19.62
C ILE A 188 6.98 9.33 20.06
N LEU A 189 6.55 8.07 20.02
CA LEU A 189 7.41 6.90 20.13
C LEU A 189 7.57 6.29 18.74
N TYR A 190 8.71 5.67 18.43
CA TYR A 190 8.84 4.93 17.17
C TYR A 190 9.73 3.70 17.27
N HIS A 191 9.42 2.69 16.46
CA HIS A 191 10.24 1.49 16.30
C HIS A 191 10.63 1.32 14.83
N ASN A 192 11.91 1.00 14.60
CA ASN A 192 12.52 0.69 13.31
C ASN A 192 13.60 -0.40 13.55
N ARG A 193 13.92 -1.20 12.52
CA ARG A 193 15.13 -2.05 12.53
C ARG A 193 16.44 -1.24 12.66
N ASN A 194 16.43 -0.02 12.12
CA ASN A 194 17.56 0.91 12.17
C ASN A 194 17.04 2.25 12.77
N ARG A 195 17.63 2.70 13.89
CA ARG A 195 17.35 4.03 14.45
C ARG A 195 17.65 5.13 13.41
N ARG A 196 16.90 6.23 13.45
CA ARG A 196 17.18 7.46 12.70
C ARG A 196 18.39 8.20 13.28
N THR A 197 18.81 9.32 12.67
CA THR A 197 19.78 10.20 13.34
C THR A 197 19.12 10.94 14.50
N GLU A 198 19.90 11.27 15.53
CA GLU A 198 19.38 12.06 16.66
C GLU A 198 18.91 13.46 16.23
N GLU A 199 19.45 13.99 15.14
CA GLU A 199 19.02 15.26 14.56
C GLU A 199 17.58 15.16 14.00
N GLU A 200 17.28 14.10 13.23
CA GLU A 200 15.93 13.83 12.75
C GLU A 200 14.96 13.61 13.92
N GLU A 201 15.36 12.85 14.93
CA GLU A 201 14.55 12.62 16.14
C GLU A 201 14.21 13.93 16.87
N ARG A 202 15.19 14.80 17.11
CA ARG A 202 15.00 16.10 17.79
C ARG A 202 14.09 17.05 16.99
N VAL A 203 14.13 17.00 15.66
CA VAL A 203 13.25 17.82 14.80
C VAL A 203 11.77 17.47 15.03
N VAL A 204 11.43 16.18 15.14
CA VAL A 204 10.04 15.73 15.38
C VAL A 204 9.70 15.46 16.85
N ASP A 205 10.66 15.55 17.77
CA ASP A 205 10.53 15.15 19.18
C ASP A 205 10.09 13.69 19.36
N ALA A 206 10.72 12.78 18.60
CA ALA A 206 10.40 11.35 18.58
C ALA A 206 11.44 10.50 19.32
N SER A 207 10.99 9.70 20.29
CA SER A 207 11.82 8.78 21.05
C SER A 207 11.87 7.38 20.41
N TYR A 208 13.06 6.80 20.29
CA TYR A 208 13.26 5.47 19.73
C TYR A 208 13.03 4.34 20.77
N CYS A 209 12.11 3.44 20.46
CA CYS A 209 11.89 2.20 21.21
C CYS A 209 12.73 1.07 20.59
N ALA A 210 13.67 0.52 21.35
CA ALA A 210 14.54 -0.56 20.89
C ALA A 210 13.79 -1.88 20.63
N LYS A 211 12.68 -2.11 21.33
CA LYS A 211 11.73 -3.20 21.06
C LYS A 211 10.39 -2.62 20.59
N ILE A 212 9.67 -3.39 19.77
CA ILE A 212 8.30 -3.07 19.39
C ILE A 212 7.35 -3.11 20.61
N ASP A 213 7.55 -4.07 21.51
CA ASP A 213 6.79 -4.25 22.75
C ASP A 213 6.77 -2.97 23.61
N ASP A 214 7.92 -2.30 23.76
CA ASP A 214 8.06 -1.07 24.55
C ASP A 214 7.22 0.09 23.98
N LEU A 215 7.02 0.10 22.66
CA LEU A 215 6.15 1.06 21.98
C LEU A 215 4.67 0.70 22.18
N LEU A 216 4.31 -0.58 22.06
CA LEU A 216 2.92 -1.04 22.12
C LEU A 216 2.24 -0.72 23.46
N TRP A 217 2.89 -1.00 24.60
CA TRP A 217 2.27 -0.77 25.92
C TRP A 217 2.22 0.71 26.32
N GLN A 218 3.13 1.54 25.81
CA GLN A 218 3.15 2.99 26.08
C GLN A 218 2.20 3.80 25.19
N SER A 219 1.79 3.27 24.03
CA SER A 219 1.04 4.03 23.04
C SER A 219 -0.47 4.06 23.28
N ASP A 220 -1.09 5.21 23.02
CA ASP A 220 -2.55 5.39 22.96
C ASP A 220 -3.06 5.19 21.52
N PHE A 221 -2.23 5.56 20.54
CA PHE A 221 -2.43 5.28 19.12
C PHE A 221 -1.20 4.57 18.58
N VAL A 222 -1.37 3.45 17.87
CA VAL A 222 -0.27 2.70 17.22
C VAL A 222 -0.47 2.78 15.71
N MET A 223 0.44 3.44 14.99
CA MET A 223 0.36 3.59 13.54
C MET A 223 1.41 2.73 12.84
N VAL A 224 0.95 1.84 11.97
CA VAL A 224 1.77 0.87 11.22
C VAL A 224 2.10 1.42 9.83
N VAL A 225 3.39 1.64 9.58
CA VAL A 225 3.94 2.35 8.41
C VAL A 225 5.17 1.62 7.82
N VAL A 226 5.07 0.30 7.67
CA VAL A 226 6.14 -0.59 7.16
C VAL A 226 5.86 -1.09 5.74
N ASN A 227 6.91 -1.45 5.00
CA ASN A 227 6.74 -2.27 3.81
C ASN A 227 6.31 -3.70 4.20
N LEU A 228 5.44 -4.33 3.41
CA LEU A 228 5.18 -5.77 3.52
C LEU A 228 6.38 -6.57 2.99
N THR A 229 6.93 -7.44 3.84
CA THR A 229 7.99 -8.41 3.54
C THR A 229 7.72 -9.70 4.34
N PRO A 230 8.45 -10.81 4.11
CA PRO A 230 8.32 -12.01 4.93
C PRO A 230 8.62 -11.82 6.44
N GLN A 231 9.20 -10.68 6.83
CA GLN A 231 9.49 -10.32 8.23
C GLN A 231 8.45 -9.35 8.83
N THR A 232 7.54 -8.82 8.02
CA THR A 232 6.45 -7.93 8.47
C THR A 232 5.05 -8.47 8.13
N LEU A 233 4.96 -9.59 7.42
CA LEU A 233 3.74 -10.39 7.28
C LEU A 233 3.24 -10.80 8.68
N LYS A 234 2.00 -10.41 9.01
CA LYS A 234 1.39 -10.58 10.34
C LYS A 234 2.27 -10.08 11.50
N LEU A 235 2.99 -8.97 11.29
CA LEU A 235 3.79 -8.27 12.32
C LEU A 235 2.97 -7.89 13.56
N ILE A 236 1.69 -7.55 13.37
CA ILE A 236 0.75 -7.29 14.46
C ILE A 236 -0.20 -8.49 14.54
N GLY A 237 0.15 -9.47 15.38
CA GLY A 237 -0.67 -10.62 15.69
C GLY A 237 -1.38 -10.49 17.04
N GLU A 238 -1.95 -11.61 17.50
CA GLU A 238 -2.65 -11.71 18.80
C GLU A 238 -1.75 -11.28 19.98
N ARG A 239 -0.44 -11.57 19.90
CA ARG A 239 0.55 -11.16 20.90
C ARG A 239 0.71 -9.65 20.95
N GLU A 240 0.96 -8.99 19.81
CA GLU A 240 1.17 -7.54 19.74
C GLU A 240 -0.09 -6.77 20.13
N LEU A 241 -1.27 -7.27 19.72
CA LEU A 241 -2.56 -6.71 20.14
C LEU A 241 -2.76 -6.82 21.66
N SER A 242 -2.37 -7.93 22.29
CA SER A 242 -2.43 -8.11 23.75
C SER A 242 -1.45 -7.23 24.55
N LEU A 243 -0.44 -6.65 23.89
CA LEU A 243 0.52 -5.71 24.49
C LEU A 243 0.09 -4.24 24.35
N MET A 244 -0.93 -3.95 23.54
CA MET A 244 -1.51 -2.61 23.45
C MET A 244 -2.38 -2.30 24.68
N LYS A 245 -2.59 -1.01 24.95
CA LYS A 245 -3.57 -0.59 25.97
C LYS A 245 -4.99 -0.99 25.54
N PRO A 246 -5.86 -1.40 26.48
CA PRO A 246 -7.30 -1.60 26.19
C PRO A 246 -8.00 -0.32 25.68
N THR A 247 -7.51 0.86 26.04
CA THR A 247 -7.96 2.15 25.50
C THR A 247 -7.39 2.48 24.11
N GLY A 248 -6.41 1.70 23.64
CA GLY A 248 -5.58 2.00 22.49
C GLY A 248 -6.27 1.78 21.14
N THR A 249 -5.78 2.49 20.12
CA THR A 249 -6.29 2.39 18.74
C THR A 249 -5.18 1.97 17.77
N LEU A 250 -5.42 0.94 16.97
CA LEU A 250 -4.51 0.52 15.89
C LEU A 250 -4.85 1.24 14.58
N VAL A 251 -3.85 1.83 13.91
CA VAL A 251 -4.01 2.50 12.62
C VAL A 251 -3.09 1.85 11.59
N ASN A 252 -3.63 1.35 10.47
CA ASN A 252 -2.85 0.71 9.41
C ASN A 252 -2.93 1.49 8.09
N ILE A 253 -1.77 1.99 7.65
CA ILE A 253 -1.55 2.69 6.36
C ILE A 253 -0.45 2.01 5.52
N SER A 254 -0.26 0.70 5.71
CA SER A 254 0.81 -0.11 5.10
C SER A 254 0.28 -1.09 4.04
N ARG A 255 -0.15 -2.27 4.50
CA ARG A 255 -0.86 -3.34 3.80
C ARG A 255 -1.72 -4.07 4.82
N GLY A 256 -2.85 -4.65 4.40
CA GLY A 256 -3.68 -5.46 5.30
C GLY A 256 -2.88 -6.58 5.96
N ALA A 257 -2.18 -7.38 5.14
CA ALA A 257 -1.39 -8.54 5.56
C ALA A 257 -0.22 -8.26 6.53
N VAL A 258 0.05 -7.01 6.92
CA VAL A 258 0.97 -6.68 8.02
C VAL A 258 0.31 -6.90 9.39
N VAL A 259 -1.03 -6.89 9.45
CA VAL A 259 -1.83 -7.21 10.62
C VAL A 259 -2.49 -8.57 10.41
N ASP A 260 -2.55 -9.40 11.45
CA ASP A 260 -3.39 -10.59 11.42
C ASP A 260 -4.86 -10.17 11.60
N GLN A 261 -5.63 -10.17 10.51
CA GLN A 261 -7.01 -9.67 10.50
C GLN A 261 -7.94 -10.50 11.40
N ASP A 262 -7.72 -11.81 11.53
CA ASP A 262 -8.51 -12.67 12.43
C ASP A 262 -8.20 -12.36 13.90
N ALA A 263 -6.93 -12.10 14.23
CA ALA A 263 -6.54 -11.64 15.56
C ALA A 263 -7.09 -10.24 15.86
N LEU A 264 -7.09 -9.33 14.89
CA LEU A 264 -7.63 -7.98 15.03
C LEU A 264 -9.15 -8.00 15.30
N VAL A 265 -9.91 -8.82 14.57
CA VAL A 265 -11.36 -8.97 14.80
C VAL A 265 -11.64 -9.48 16.20
N LYS A 266 -10.92 -10.53 16.66
CA LYS A 266 -11.03 -11.02 18.05
C LYS A 266 -10.66 -9.96 19.08
N ALA A 267 -9.57 -9.22 18.88
CA ALA A 267 -9.09 -8.19 19.80
C ALA A 267 -10.09 -7.03 19.95
N LEU A 268 -10.82 -6.68 18.88
CA LEU A 268 -11.90 -5.70 18.92
C LEU A 268 -13.17 -6.27 19.59
N GLN A 269 -13.58 -7.50 19.25
CA GLN A 269 -14.74 -8.17 19.84
C GLN A 269 -14.58 -8.39 21.36
N ASN A 270 -13.37 -8.73 21.80
CA ASN A 270 -13.05 -8.97 23.21
C ASN A 270 -12.68 -7.70 24.00
N GLY A 271 -12.66 -6.51 23.36
CA GLY A 271 -12.24 -5.26 24.00
C GLY A 271 -10.75 -5.24 24.42
N THR A 272 -9.90 -6.08 23.81
CA THR A 272 -8.45 -6.08 24.03
C THR A 272 -7.80 -4.78 23.56
N ILE A 273 -8.35 -4.16 22.52
CA ILE A 273 -8.08 -2.76 22.13
C ILE A 273 -9.41 -2.04 21.84
N ARG A 274 -9.44 -0.71 21.97
CA ARG A 274 -10.65 0.11 21.81
C ARG A 274 -11.14 0.15 20.36
N ALA A 275 -10.24 0.31 19.40
CA ALA A 275 -10.61 0.60 18.01
C ALA A 275 -9.50 0.24 17.01
N ALA A 276 -9.88 0.16 15.74
CA ALA A 276 -8.96 0.09 14.62
C ALA A 276 -9.42 1.00 13.47
N ALA A 277 -8.46 1.62 12.77
CA ALA A 277 -8.69 2.45 11.59
C ALA A 277 -7.76 2.01 10.45
N LEU A 278 -8.35 1.55 9.35
CA LEU A 278 -7.63 0.82 8.30
C LEU A 278 -7.83 1.49 6.93
N ASP A 279 -6.73 1.90 6.30
CA ASP A 279 -6.70 2.30 4.88
C ASP A 279 -6.72 1.08 3.95
N VAL A 280 -6.20 -0.04 4.46
CA VAL A 280 -5.81 -1.26 3.73
C VAL A 280 -6.32 -2.52 4.44
N THR A 281 -6.66 -3.56 3.68
CA THR A 281 -7.31 -4.79 4.18
C THR A 281 -6.71 -6.06 3.59
N ASP A 282 -7.01 -7.24 4.12
CA ASP A 282 -6.55 -8.52 3.56
C ASP A 282 -7.68 -9.57 3.52
N PRO A 283 -8.17 -9.97 2.33
CA PRO A 283 -7.82 -9.46 1.01
C PRO A 283 -8.36 -8.04 0.78
N GLU A 284 -7.81 -7.34 -0.21
CA GLU A 284 -8.31 -6.03 -0.66
C GLU A 284 -8.87 -6.11 -2.09
N PRO A 285 -10.12 -5.69 -2.35
CA PRO A 285 -11.12 -5.25 -1.37
C PRO A 285 -11.66 -6.43 -0.53
N LEU A 286 -12.15 -6.13 0.68
CA LEU A 286 -12.91 -7.09 1.48
C LEU A 286 -14.15 -7.58 0.70
N PRO A 287 -14.43 -8.90 0.68
CA PRO A 287 -15.61 -9.43 -0.01
C PRO A 287 -16.91 -8.95 0.61
N ARG A 288 -17.92 -8.77 -0.25
CA ARG A 288 -19.23 -8.27 0.13
C ARG A 288 -20.06 -9.40 0.74
N ILE A 289 -20.86 -9.08 1.76
CA ILE A 289 -21.82 -10.02 2.34
C ILE A 289 -22.77 -10.49 1.23
N GLY A 290 -22.79 -11.80 0.98
CA GLY A 290 -23.52 -12.44 -0.12
C GLY A 290 -22.63 -13.01 -1.23
N GLU A 291 -21.42 -12.48 -1.45
CA GLU A 291 -20.50 -12.92 -2.51
C GLU A 291 -19.37 -13.81 -1.99
N GLY A 292 -19.74 -14.97 -1.43
CA GLY A 292 -18.82 -16.04 -1.03
C GLY A 292 -18.83 -16.39 0.47
N ASN A 293 -18.18 -17.50 0.82
CA ASN A 293 -18.17 -18.11 2.17
C ASN A 293 -17.32 -17.35 3.22
N TRP A 294 -17.44 -16.03 3.31
CA TRP A 294 -16.75 -15.25 4.33
C TRP A 294 -17.44 -15.37 5.68
N ARG A 295 -16.89 -16.23 6.55
CA ARG A 295 -17.33 -16.43 7.95
C ARG A 295 -16.82 -15.34 8.90
N GLY A 296 -16.73 -14.10 8.42
CA GLY A 296 -16.61 -12.93 9.29
C GLY A 296 -17.95 -12.73 10.00
N GLY A 297 -18.01 -13.03 11.29
CA GLY A 297 -19.26 -13.35 11.99
C GLY A 297 -20.31 -12.25 12.01
N ALA A 298 -21.24 -12.29 11.05
CA ALA A 298 -22.61 -11.83 11.21
C ALA A 298 -23.48 -13.04 11.63
N THR A 299 -23.35 -13.44 12.89
CA THR A 299 -24.39 -14.21 13.60
C THR A 299 -25.24 -13.22 14.37
N ASP A 300 -26.55 -13.37 14.29
CA ASP A 300 -27.52 -12.38 14.73
C ASP A 300 -27.35 -12.01 16.21
N VAL A 301 -27.25 -10.71 16.49
CA VAL A 301 -27.41 -10.13 17.82
C VAL A 301 -28.46 -9.04 17.70
N GLU A 302 -29.70 -9.40 18.02
CA GLU A 302 -30.81 -8.45 18.13
C GLU A 302 -30.58 -7.47 19.29
N TYR A 303 -30.99 -6.22 19.09
CA TYR A 303 -31.14 -5.17 20.10
C TYR A 303 -32.40 -4.35 19.77
#